data_AF-A0A533MK71-F1
#
_entry.id   AF-A0A533MK71-F1
#
_cell.length_a   1.000
_cell.length_b   1.000
_cell.length_c   1.000
_cell.angle_alpha   90.00
_cell.angle_beta   90.00
_cell.angle_gamma   90.00
#
_symmetry.space_group_name_H-M   'P 1'
#
loop_
_entity.id
_entity.type
_entity.pdbx_description
1 polymer ?
#
loop_
_entity_poly.entity_id
_entity_poly.type
_entity_poly.pdbx_seq_one_letter_code
_entity_poly.pdbx_strand_id
1 'polypeptide(L)'
;MVRISLSDDKNAQWLLLSGFMVSMVVIGLAILLNQAMISSHQSAQAEQDFPKHDILEMRSETFKEAIRLNLNNNTNSTEFDGTMSQYLENLDTLYLMHGEHVNITVVNTTNGTANALLVEFIDGTTTFSETGLV
;
A
#
# COMPACT_ATOMS: atom_id res chain seq x y z
N MET A 1 19.31 51.23 51.07
CA MET A 1 19.13 49.87 50.52
C MET A 1 17.92 49.91 49.59
N VAL A 2 18.14 50.02 48.28
CA VAL A 2 17.06 50.15 47.28
C VAL A 2 16.69 48.74 46.83
N ARG A 3 15.47 48.30 47.14
CA ARG A 3 14.90 47.08 46.55
C ARG A 3 14.26 47.48 45.22
N ILE A 4 14.91 47.12 44.12
CA ILE A 4 14.31 47.19 42.79
C ILE A 4 13.30 46.04 42.73
N SER A 5 12.04 46.35 43.01
CA SER A 5 10.92 45.45 42.77
C SER A 5 10.57 45.59 41.28
N LEU A 6 10.79 44.52 40.51
CA LEU A 6 10.39 44.39 39.09
C LEU A 6 8.85 44.41 38.88
N SER A 7 8.07 44.79 39.90
CA SER A 7 6.60 44.72 39.88
C SER A 7 5.90 45.99 39.38
N ASP A 8 6.62 47.07 39.03
CA ASP A 8 5.99 48.35 38.66
C ASP A 8 6.11 48.73 37.17
N ASP A 9 7.01 48.07 36.41
CA ASP A 9 7.16 48.32 34.97
C ASP A 9 6.29 47.36 34.16
N LYS A 10 5.02 47.75 33.95
CA LYS A 10 4.05 47.00 33.13
C LYS A 10 4.64 46.61 31.77
N ASN A 11 5.42 47.49 31.16
CA ASN A 11 6.03 47.27 29.85
C ASN A 11 7.04 46.11 29.85
N ALA A 12 7.82 45.96 30.93
CA ALA A 12 8.77 44.86 31.07
C ALA A 12 8.05 43.51 31.26
N GLN A 13 6.92 43.52 31.98
CA GLN A 13 6.09 42.32 32.15
C GLN A 13 5.44 41.86 30.83
N TRP A 14 4.92 42.80 30.03
CA TRP A 14 4.37 42.49 28.70
C TRP A 14 5.43 41.94 27.75
N LEU A 15 6.65 42.47 27.81
CA LEU A 15 7.76 41.98 27.01
C LEU A 15 8.14 40.53 27.39
N LEU A 16 8.28 40.25 28.68
CA LEU A 16 8.53 38.89 29.19
C LEU A 16 7.42 37.91 28.79
N LEU A 17 6.16 38.34 28.84
CA LEU A 17 5.03 37.51 28.45
C LEU A 17 5.03 37.20 26.94
N SER A 18 5.38 38.19 26.10
CA SER A 18 5.49 37.98 24.65
C SER A 18 6.61 37.01 24.28
N GLY A 19 7.78 37.12 24.92
CA GLY A 19 8.90 36.20 24.72
C GLY A 19 8.59 34.77 25.16
N PHE A 20 7.87 34.62 26.28
CA PHE A 20 7.39 33.33 26.74
C PHE A 20 6.41 32.69 25.75
N MET A 21 5.44 33.47 25.23
CA MET A 21 4.48 33.00 24.23
C MET A 21 5.18 32.56 22.93
N VAL A 22 6.12 33.35 22.42
CA VAL A 22 6.88 32.99 21.21
C VAL A 22 7.67 31.70 21.44
N SER A 23 8.29 31.53 22.61
CA SER A 23 9.02 30.32 22.96
C SER A 23 8.11 29.08 22.99
N MET A 24 6.91 29.20 23.56
CA MET A 24 5.91 28.13 23.60
C MET A 24 5.49 27.69 22.19
N VAL A 25 5.28 28.66 21.29
CA VAL A 25 4.91 28.40 19.89
C VAL A 25 6.04 27.70 19.14
N VAL A 26 7.30 28.15 19.30
CA VAL A 26 8.45 27.53 18.65
C VAL A 26 8.66 26.08 19.12
N ILE A 27 8.53 25.83 20.43
CA ILE A 27 8.61 24.47 20.98
C ILE A 27 7.46 23.60 20.45
N GLY A 28 6.24 24.13 20.42
CA GLY A 28 5.08 23.44 19.86
C GLY A 28 5.27 23.08 18.37
N LEU A 29 5.79 24.02 17.58
CA LEU A 29 6.12 23.77 16.17
C LEU A 29 7.20 22.70 16.00
N ALA A 30 8.23 22.70 16.84
CA ALA A 30 9.28 21.68 16.80
C ALA A 30 8.73 20.28 17.08
N ILE A 31 7.81 20.15 18.05
CA ILE A 31 7.15 18.88 18.37
C ILE A 31 6.27 18.42 17.21
N LEU A 32 5.44 19.31 16.66
CA LEU A 32 4.58 19.00 15.51
C LEU A 32 5.40 18.59 14.29
N LEU A 33 6.52 19.28 14.03
CA LEU A 33 7.41 18.97 12.92
C LEU A 33 8.05 17.58 13.08
N ASN A 34 8.49 17.23 14.29
CA ASN A 34 9.03 15.90 14.57
C ASN A 34 8.00 14.79 14.34
N GLN A 35 6.76 15.01 14.79
CA GLN A 35 5.66 14.07 14.56
C GLN A 35 5.27 13.96 13.08
N ALA A 36 5.25 15.09 12.37
CA ALA A 36 4.95 15.13 10.94
C ALA A 36 6.01 14.38 10.13
N MET A 37 7.30 14.51 10.46
CA MET A 37 8.36 13.74 9.80
C MET A 37 8.19 12.24 10.01
N ILE A 38 7.94 11.79 11.24
CA ILE A 38 7.75 10.36 11.53
C ILE A 38 6.55 9.79 10.78
N SER A 39 5.41 10.49 10.80
CA SER A 39 4.22 10.06 10.07
C SER A 39 4.44 10.07 8.56
N SER A 40 5.14 11.08 8.03
CA SER A 40 5.46 11.17 6.60
C SER A 40 6.37 10.02 6.15
N HIS A 41 7.34 9.63 6.98
CA HIS A 41 8.20 8.48 6.70
C HIS A 41 7.42 7.17 6.73
N GLN A 42 6.53 6.97 7.70
CA GLN A 42 5.71 5.76 7.79
C GLN A 42 4.76 5.63 6.59
N SER A 43 4.12 6.74 6.16
CA SER A 43 3.26 6.73 4.98
C SER A 43 4.03 6.50 3.68
N ALA A 44 5.21 7.10 3.53
CA ALA A 44 6.06 6.89 2.35
C ALA A 44 6.61 5.47 2.28
N GLN A 45 7.00 4.89 3.42
CA GLN A 45 7.41 3.48 3.50
C GLN A 45 6.23 2.55 3.18
N ALA A 46 5.05 2.79 3.72
CA ALA A 46 3.86 1.97 3.42
C ALA A 46 3.46 2.02 1.93
N GLU A 47 3.71 3.12 1.23
CA GLU A 47 3.48 3.21 -0.22
C GLU A 47 4.60 2.56 -1.05
N GLN A 48 5.84 2.65 -0.59
CA GLN A 48 6.99 2.00 -1.23
C GLN A 48 6.97 0.47 -1.03
N ASP A 49 6.56 0.01 0.14
CA ASP A 49 6.45 -1.40 0.51
C ASP A 49 5.17 -2.05 -0.03
N PHE A 50 4.30 -1.29 -0.71
CA PHE A 50 3.16 -1.87 -1.40
C PHE A 50 3.65 -2.57 -2.67
N PRO A 51 3.48 -3.90 -2.82
CA PRO A 51 4.02 -4.70 -3.93
C PRO A 51 3.18 -4.51 -5.21
N LYS A 52 2.90 -3.25 -5.56
CA LYS A 52 2.08 -2.87 -6.71
C LYS A 52 2.68 -3.40 -8.01
N HIS A 53 4.00 -3.35 -8.12
CA HIS A 53 4.68 -3.79 -9.32
C HIS A 53 4.52 -5.29 -9.53
N ASP A 54 4.75 -6.08 -8.48
CA ASP A 54 4.70 -7.54 -8.52
C ASP A 54 3.28 -8.02 -8.82
N ILE A 55 2.27 -7.41 -8.18
CA ILE A 55 0.85 -7.71 -8.45
C ILE A 55 0.49 -7.37 -9.91
N LEU A 56 0.96 -6.23 -10.43
CA LEU A 56 0.67 -5.82 -11.81
C LEU A 56 1.37 -6.70 -12.86
N GLU A 57 2.62 -7.09 -12.60
CA GLU A 57 3.38 -7.97 -13.48
C GLU A 57 2.76 -9.37 -13.52
N MET A 58 2.50 -9.95 -12.35
CA MET A 58 1.81 -11.23 -12.20
C MET A 58 0.45 -11.25 -12.89
N ARG A 59 -0.33 -10.17 -12.75
CA ARG A 59 -1.59 -9.97 -13.46
C ARG A 59 -1.38 -9.97 -14.97
N SER A 60 -0.37 -9.26 -15.47
CA SER A 60 -0.06 -9.18 -16.90
C SER A 60 0.37 -10.53 -17.47
N GLU A 61 1.20 -11.28 -16.74
CA GLU A 61 1.66 -12.60 -17.14
C GLU A 61 0.52 -13.61 -17.16
N THR A 62 -0.29 -13.66 -16.09
CA THR A 62 -1.45 -14.55 -16.02
C THR A 62 -2.45 -14.25 -17.15
N PHE A 63 -2.64 -12.97 -17.48
CA PHE A 63 -3.48 -12.55 -18.61
C PHE A 63 -2.94 -13.03 -19.95
N LYS A 64 -1.64 -12.86 -20.20
CA LYS A 64 -1.00 -13.34 -21.44
C LYS A 64 -1.13 -14.85 -21.57
N GLU A 65 -0.93 -15.59 -20.48
CA GLU A 65 -1.08 -17.04 -20.48
C GLU A 65 -2.54 -17.48 -20.67
N ALA A 66 -3.50 -16.81 -20.04
CA ALA A 66 -4.93 -17.07 -20.25
C ALA A 66 -5.35 -16.86 -21.72
N ILE A 67 -4.89 -15.78 -22.35
CA ILE A 67 -5.16 -15.51 -23.76
C ILE A 67 -4.45 -16.52 -24.65
N ARG A 68 -3.18 -16.85 -24.36
CA ARG A 68 -2.43 -17.87 -25.10
C ARG A 68 -3.16 -19.21 -25.08
N LEU A 69 -3.67 -19.62 -23.93
CA LEU A 69 -4.42 -20.86 -23.77
C LEU A 69 -5.78 -20.83 -24.48
N ASN A 70 -6.47 -19.69 -24.50
CA ASN A 70 -7.74 -19.54 -25.22
C ASN A 70 -7.55 -19.51 -26.75
N LEU A 71 -6.52 -18.80 -27.24
CA LEU A 71 -6.25 -18.66 -28.68
C LEU A 71 -5.69 -19.94 -29.33
N ASN A 72 -4.82 -20.66 -28.62
CA ASN A 72 -4.09 -21.78 -29.20
C ASN A 72 -4.94 -23.07 -29.26
N ASN A 73 -6.10 -23.04 -28.62
CA ASN A 73 -6.75 -24.23 -28.14
C ASN A 73 -8.25 -23.94 -28.14
N ASN A 74 -8.95 -24.40 -29.18
CA ASN A 74 -10.42 -24.55 -29.21
C ASN A 74 -10.83 -25.61 -28.17
N THR A 75 -10.44 -25.38 -26.93
CA THR A 75 -10.39 -26.33 -25.84
C THR A 75 -11.69 -26.26 -25.09
N ASN A 76 -12.21 -27.44 -24.76
CA ASN A 76 -13.34 -27.56 -23.87
C ASN A 76 -12.98 -26.85 -22.54
N SER A 77 -13.95 -26.17 -21.92
CA SER A 77 -13.72 -25.37 -20.70
C SER A 77 -12.95 -26.12 -19.62
N THR A 78 -13.15 -27.44 -19.51
CA THR A 78 -12.47 -28.33 -18.56
C THR A 78 -10.96 -28.46 -18.76
N GLU A 79 -10.46 -28.41 -19.99
CA GLU A 79 -9.02 -28.49 -20.27
C GLU A 79 -8.32 -27.15 -20.01
N PHE A 80 -9.01 -26.04 -20.30
CA PHE A 80 -8.58 -24.70 -19.91
C PHE A 80 -8.51 -24.58 -18.39
N ASP A 81 -9.58 -24.96 -17.68
CA ASP A 81 -9.66 -24.89 -16.21
C ASP A 81 -8.55 -25.73 -15.56
N GLY A 82 -8.30 -26.94 -16.05
CA GLY A 82 -7.22 -27.80 -15.54
C GLY A 82 -5.82 -27.24 -15.78
N THR A 83 -5.55 -26.76 -16.99
CA THR A 83 -4.22 -26.20 -17.34
C THR A 83 -3.96 -24.89 -16.59
N MET A 84 -4.98 -24.05 -16.47
CA MET A 84 -4.90 -22.80 -15.73
C MET A 84 -4.73 -23.06 -14.24
N SER A 85 -5.49 -23.98 -13.64
CA SER A 85 -5.33 -24.37 -12.24
C SER A 85 -3.90 -24.83 -11.93
N GLN A 86 -3.29 -25.61 -12.83
CA GLN A 86 -1.92 -26.10 -12.63
C GLN A 86 -0.86 -24.99 -12.77
N TYR A 87 -1.06 -24.05 -13.68
CA TYR A 87 -0.21 -22.86 -13.78
C TYR A 87 -0.30 -22.00 -12.50
N LEU A 88 -1.52 -21.79 -12.00
CA LEU A 88 -1.76 -20.98 -10.81
C LEU A 88 -1.22 -21.63 -9.53
N GLU A 89 -1.30 -22.96 -9.41
CA GLU A 89 -0.70 -23.70 -8.29
C GLU A 89 0.84 -23.61 -8.30
N ASN A 90 1.46 -23.69 -9.48
CA ASN A 90 2.91 -23.49 -9.62
C ASN A 90 3.32 -22.04 -9.28
N LEU A 91 2.48 -21.07 -9.65
CA LEU A 91 2.70 -19.66 -9.36
C LEU A 91 2.56 -19.38 -7.87
N ASP A 92 1.51 -19.87 -7.21
CA ASP A 92 1.37 -19.78 -5.75
C ASP A 92 2.57 -20.41 -5.03
N THR A 93 3.02 -21.60 -5.46
CA THR A 93 4.22 -22.24 -4.90
C THR A 93 5.48 -21.38 -5.08
N LEU A 94 5.63 -20.71 -6.22
CA LEU A 94 6.77 -19.82 -6.49
C LEU A 94 6.76 -18.60 -5.55
N TYR A 95 5.61 -17.96 -5.38
CA TYR A 95 5.47 -16.82 -4.47
C TYR A 95 5.62 -17.25 -3.00
N LEU A 96 5.11 -18.43 -2.62
CA LEU A 96 5.27 -18.97 -1.26
C LEU A 96 6.74 -19.20 -0.91
N MET A 97 7.59 -19.56 -1.88
CA MET A 97 9.04 -19.65 -1.67
C MET A 97 9.68 -18.28 -1.38
N HIS A 98 9.05 -17.19 -1.82
CA HIS A 98 9.46 -15.82 -1.50
C HIS A 98 8.85 -15.28 -0.20
N GLY A 99 7.95 -16.04 0.44
CA GLY A 99 7.26 -15.65 1.68
C GLY A 99 5.88 -15.00 1.45
N GLU A 100 5.46 -14.92 0.19
CA GLU A 100 4.22 -14.27 -0.25
C GLU A 100 3.21 -15.34 -0.65
N HIS A 101 1.95 -15.25 -0.24
CA HIS A 101 0.89 -16.14 -0.71
C HIS A 101 0.07 -15.45 -1.78
N VAL A 102 -0.14 -16.13 -2.90
CA VAL A 102 -0.92 -15.58 -4.01
C VAL A 102 -1.95 -16.59 -4.46
N ASN A 103 -3.22 -16.24 -4.29
CA ASN A 103 -4.34 -17.00 -4.80
C ASN A 103 -4.95 -16.25 -5.99
N ILE A 104 -4.76 -16.81 -7.19
CA ILE A 104 -5.35 -16.27 -8.41
C ILE A 104 -6.44 -17.21 -8.87
N THR A 105 -7.56 -16.68 -9.33
CA THR A 105 -8.66 -17.46 -9.93
C THR A 105 -9.01 -16.85 -11.28
N VAL A 106 -9.03 -17.68 -12.32
CA VAL A 106 -9.46 -17.27 -13.67
C VAL A 106 -10.76 -17.96 -14.00
N VAL A 107 -11.81 -17.18 -14.26
CA VAL A 107 -13.14 -17.68 -14.64
C VAL A 107 -13.38 -17.38 -16.11
N ASN A 108 -13.57 -18.42 -16.92
CA ASN A 108 -13.96 -18.28 -18.31
C ASN A 108 -15.47 -18.00 -18.41
N THR A 109 -15.87 -16.77 -18.76
CA THR A 109 -17.28 -16.49 -19.04
C THR A 109 -17.64 -17.05 -20.41
N THR A 110 -18.64 -17.94 -20.44
CA THR A 110 -19.14 -18.68 -21.61
C THR A 110 -19.62 -17.82 -22.80
N ASN A 111 -19.59 -16.49 -22.70
CA ASN A 111 -20.06 -15.55 -23.71
C ASN A 111 -18.93 -14.68 -24.29
N GLY A 112 -17.74 -15.24 -24.48
CA GLY A 112 -16.71 -14.73 -25.41
C GLY A 112 -16.21 -13.30 -25.18
N THR A 113 -16.46 -12.68 -24.02
CA THR A 113 -16.19 -11.25 -23.84
C THR A 113 -15.60 -10.86 -22.49
N ALA A 114 -15.36 -11.78 -21.56
CA ALA A 114 -14.47 -11.49 -20.43
C ALA A 114 -14.06 -12.74 -19.63
N ASN A 115 -12.76 -13.01 -19.55
CA ASN A 115 -12.24 -13.82 -18.45
C ASN A 115 -12.30 -12.96 -17.17
N ALA A 116 -12.88 -13.42 -16.06
CA ALA A 116 -12.72 -12.69 -14.80
C ALA A 116 -11.44 -13.19 -14.13
N LEU A 117 -10.55 -12.27 -13.76
CA LEU A 117 -9.34 -12.59 -13.03
C LEU A 117 -9.48 -12.02 -11.61
N LEU A 118 -9.59 -12.92 -10.66
CA LEU A 118 -9.55 -12.62 -9.23
C LEU A 118 -8.13 -12.82 -8.76
N VAL A 119 -7.51 -11.79 -8.18
CA VAL A 119 -6.17 -11.88 -7.59
C VAL A 119 -6.31 -11.56 -6.12
N GLU A 120 -5.85 -12.48 -5.29
CA GLU A 120 -5.69 -12.32 -3.86
C GLU A 120 -4.19 -12.48 -3.56
N PHE A 121 -3.60 -11.42 -3.00
CA PHE A 121 -2.19 -11.37 -2.62
C PHE A 121 -2.08 -11.14 -1.11
N ILE A 122 -1.28 -11.94 -0.43
CA ILE A 122 -1.11 -11.94 1.01
C ILE A 122 0.38 -12.11 1.37
N ASP A 123 1.03 -11.05 1.82
CA ASP A 123 2.44 -11.05 2.28
C ASP A 123 2.56 -10.90 3.81
N GLY A 124 1.60 -11.47 4.55
CA GLY A 124 1.57 -11.45 6.03
C GLY A 124 1.30 -10.08 6.69
N THR A 125 1.47 -8.97 5.98
CA THR A 125 1.22 -7.59 6.46
C THR A 125 0.16 -6.87 5.62
N THR A 126 0.07 -7.17 4.33
CA THR A 126 -0.89 -6.57 3.39
C THR A 126 -1.79 -7.65 2.79
N THR A 127 -3.08 -7.34 2.65
CA THR A 127 -4.05 -8.19 1.94
C THR A 127 -4.64 -7.35 0.82
N PHE A 128 -4.42 -7.78 -0.42
CA PHE A 128 -4.96 -7.13 -1.60
C PHE A 128 -5.87 -8.10 -2.34
N SER A 129 -7.10 -7.68 -2.63
CA SER A 129 -8.04 -8.42 -3.47
C SER A 129 -8.56 -7.50 -4.56
N GLU A 130 -8.41 -7.93 -5.81
CA GLU A 130 -8.96 -7.25 -6.97
C GLU A 130 -9.68 -8.24 -7.88
N THR A 131 -10.84 -7.81 -8.38
CA THR A 131 -11.57 -8.51 -9.45
C THR A 131 -11.47 -7.67 -10.72
N GLY A 132 -10.70 -8.15 -11.69
CA GLY A 132 -10.60 -7.55 -13.01
C GLY A 132 -11.47 -8.28 -14.03
N LEU A 133 -12.22 -7.54 -14.84
CA LEU A 133 -12.77 -8.06 -16.10
C LEU A 133 -11.67 -8.00 -17.16
N VAL A 134 -11.48 -9.10 -17.89
CA VAL A 134 -10.60 -9.21 -19.08
C VAL A 134 -11.36 -8.76 -20.32
#